data_AF-A0A1R4EHD9-F1
#
_entry.id   AF-A0A1R4EHD9-F1
#
_cell.length_a   1.000
_cell.length_b   1.000
_cell.length_c   1.000
_cell.angle_alpha   90.00
_cell.angle_beta   90.00
_cell.angle_gamma   90.00
#
_symmetry.space_group_name_H-M   'P 1'
#
loop_
_entity.id
_entity.type
_entity.pdbx_description
1 polymer ?
#
loop_
_entity_poly.entity_id
_entity_poly.type
_entity_poly.pdbx_seq_one_letter_code
_entity_poly.pdbx_strand_id
1 'polypeptide(L)'
;MRFIKDNLVVFFAGLFTIIMLIVGALYACLHYSESNGIAEMGAFLAGIFAPIAWVWFLASYAIQSSELKLQRKELTLQRKALETQVEELKHSVQAQQGSELALKEQSEALKKQLEITLKQFEQYGSVLAGQHPKFILYDLPLLLFQCTRKGAFDDDSLYIEPDYPHDDRIERGDSKDMTQFEYCNVDLMFTLKNIGGNCSLKHIVILDRNSNEISVTANQKNDYFYINIQVDQSLYSNIINSDKVYDLLDSLFSNMQLKLFYSYGETSTSDIYLLSNNHDGYTFIKAQQ
;
A
#
# COMPACT_ATOMS: atom_id res chain seq x y z
N MET A 1 -32.78 -46.54 43.00
CA MET A 1 -33.00 -47.35 44.22
C MET A 1 -33.48 -46.55 45.45
N ARG A 2 -33.13 -45.26 45.63
CA ARG A 2 -33.60 -44.43 46.78
C ARG A 2 -35.00 -43.85 46.62
N PHE A 3 -35.40 -43.44 45.41
CA PHE A 3 -36.79 -43.06 45.11
C PHE A 3 -37.78 -44.15 45.54
N ILE A 4 -37.38 -45.42 45.46
CA ILE A 4 -38.18 -46.56 45.94
C ILE A 4 -38.27 -46.56 47.47
N LYS A 5 -37.20 -46.24 48.21
CA LYS A 5 -37.20 -46.22 49.69
C LYS A 5 -37.98 -45.04 50.26
N ASP A 6 -37.85 -43.86 49.66
CA ASP A 6 -38.55 -42.66 50.14
C ASP A 6 -40.05 -42.77 49.83
N ASN A 7 -40.40 -43.28 48.65
CA ASN A 7 -41.78 -43.63 48.30
C ASN A 7 -42.32 -44.77 49.17
N LEU A 8 -41.48 -45.72 49.58
CA LEU A 8 -41.87 -46.83 50.46
C LEU A 8 -42.21 -46.32 51.88
N VAL A 9 -41.41 -45.40 52.44
CA VAL A 9 -41.67 -44.80 53.76
C VAL A 9 -42.96 -43.97 53.72
N VAL A 10 -43.15 -43.15 52.69
CA VAL A 10 -44.39 -42.37 52.51
C VAL A 10 -45.60 -43.29 52.28
N PHE A 11 -45.43 -44.38 51.54
CA PHE A 11 -46.47 -45.38 51.32
C PHE A 11 -46.88 -46.09 52.62
N PHE A 12 -45.93 -46.56 53.43
CA PHE A 12 -46.23 -47.18 54.72
C PHE A 12 -46.84 -46.20 55.71
N ALA A 13 -46.36 -44.94 55.75
CA ALA A 13 -46.96 -43.89 56.55
C ALA A 13 -48.41 -43.62 56.12
N GLY A 14 -48.67 -43.53 54.81
CA GLY A 14 -50.01 -43.39 54.26
C GLY A 14 -50.94 -44.57 54.63
N LEU A 15 -50.47 -45.81 54.45
CA LEU A 15 -51.23 -47.00 54.82
C LEU A 15 -51.56 -47.02 56.33
N PHE A 16 -50.58 -46.67 57.18
CA PHE A 16 -50.78 -46.55 58.62
C PHE A 16 -51.82 -45.48 58.98
N THR A 17 -51.81 -44.32 58.32
CA THR A 17 -52.84 -43.30 58.54
C THR A 17 -54.23 -43.77 58.14
N ILE A 18 -54.37 -44.48 57.02
CA ILE A 18 -55.66 -45.02 56.58
C ILE A 18 -56.18 -46.04 57.58
N ILE A 19 -55.32 -46.96 58.06
CA ILE A 19 -55.68 -47.95 59.08
C ILE A 19 -56.13 -47.25 60.38
N MET A 20 -55.37 -46.25 60.86
CA MET A 20 -55.71 -45.51 62.08
C MET A 20 -57.03 -44.74 61.96
N LEU A 21 -57.32 -44.15 60.79
CA LEU A 21 -58.60 -43.48 60.54
C LEU A 21 -59.76 -44.48 60.48
N ILE A 22 -59.58 -45.66 59.87
CA ILE A 22 -60.62 -46.71 59.82
C ILE A 22 -60.88 -47.26 61.23
N VAL A 23 -59.84 -47.57 62.01
CA VAL A 23 -59.97 -48.04 63.39
C VAL A 23 -60.62 -46.98 64.27
N GLY A 24 -60.20 -45.72 64.14
CA GLY A 24 -60.82 -44.60 64.84
C GLY A 24 -62.29 -44.40 64.49
N ALA A 25 -62.65 -44.44 63.22
CA ALA A 25 -64.03 -44.33 62.76
C ALA A 25 -64.91 -45.50 63.23
N LEU A 26 -64.36 -46.72 63.23
CA LEU A 26 -65.06 -47.93 63.71
C LEU A 26 -65.26 -47.89 65.23
N TYR A 27 -64.22 -47.48 65.99
CA TYR A 27 -64.33 -47.29 67.44
C TYR A 27 -65.36 -46.21 67.79
N ALA A 28 -65.36 -45.08 67.06
CA ALA A 28 -66.38 -44.04 67.20
C ALA A 28 -67.78 -44.60 66.89
N CYS A 29 -67.96 -45.33 65.79
CA CYS A 29 -69.27 -45.87 65.42
C CYS A 29 -69.81 -46.89 66.45
N LEU A 30 -68.94 -47.70 67.06
CA LEU A 30 -69.34 -48.72 68.04
C LEU A 30 -69.51 -48.20 69.47
N HIS A 31 -68.76 -47.18 69.87
CA HIS A 31 -68.70 -46.73 71.27
C HIS A 31 -69.39 -45.37 71.51
N TYR A 32 -69.65 -44.58 70.47
CA TYR A 32 -70.14 -43.21 70.55
C TYR A 32 -71.67 -43.13 70.40
N SER A 33 -72.40 -43.92 71.21
CA SER A 33 -73.87 -43.98 71.18
C SER A 33 -74.55 -43.31 72.40
N GLU A 34 -73.80 -42.75 73.35
CA GLU A 34 -74.38 -42.03 74.50
C GLU A 34 -73.78 -40.63 74.67
N SER A 35 -74.59 -39.72 75.19
CA SER A 35 -74.43 -38.26 75.28
C SER A 35 -73.09 -37.81 75.90
N ASN A 36 -72.08 -37.58 75.07
CA ASN A 36 -70.76 -37.13 75.51
C ASN A 36 -70.44 -35.70 75.02
N GLY A 37 -69.91 -34.88 75.92
CA GLY A 37 -69.63 -33.46 75.69
C GLY A 37 -68.51 -33.20 74.65
N ILE A 38 -68.49 -31.99 74.08
CA ILE A 38 -67.52 -31.54 73.05
C ILE A 38 -66.05 -31.81 73.45
N ALA A 39 -65.74 -31.72 74.76
CA ALA A 39 -64.39 -31.97 75.27
C ALA A 39 -63.92 -33.42 75.09
N GLU A 40 -64.81 -34.40 75.25
CA GLU A 40 -64.48 -35.83 75.10
C GLU A 40 -64.28 -36.22 73.64
N MET A 41 -65.06 -35.62 72.72
CA MET A 41 -64.82 -35.72 71.28
C MET A 41 -63.43 -35.20 70.92
N GLY A 42 -63.02 -34.06 71.49
CA GLY A 42 -61.70 -33.47 71.29
C GLY A 42 -60.56 -34.36 71.80
N ALA A 43 -60.72 -34.98 72.97
CA ALA A 43 -59.73 -35.90 73.53
C ALA A 43 -59.57 -37.17 72.69
N PHE A 44 -60.68 -37.72 72.19
CA PHE A 44 -60.67 -38.87 71.28
C PHE A 44 -59.96 -38.54 69.96
N LEU A 45 -60.31 -37.40 69.35
CA LEU A 45 -59.71 -36.94 68.11
C LEU A 45 -58.21 -36.68 68.30
N ALA A 46 -57.80 -36.04 69.39
CA ALA A 46 -56.40 -35.84 69.73
C ALA A 46 -55.64 -37.17 69.90
N GLY A 47 -56.29 -38.19 70.48
CA GLY A 47 -55.72 -39.53 70.64
C GLY A 47 -55.40 -40.24 69.32
N ILE A 48 -56.24 -40.07 68.29
CA ILE A 48 -56.02 -40.67 66.95
C ILE A 48 -55.04 -39.83 66.13
N PHE A 49 -55.13 -38.50 66.19
CA PHE A 49 -54.28 -37.62 65.39
C PHE A 49 -52.84 -37.50 65.92
N ALA A 50 -52.60 -37.67 67.23
CA ALA A 50 -51.24 -37.54 67.78
C ALA A 50 -50.25 -38.59 67.22
N PRO A 51 -50.55 -39.91 67.17
CA PRO A 51 -49.68 -40.90 66.54
C PRO A 51 -49.51 -40.68 65.03
N ILE A 52 -50.57 -40.24 64.35
CA ILE A 52 -50.56 -39.93 62.92
C ILE A 52 -49.56 -38.79 62.63
N ALA A 53 -49.68 -37.69 63.37
CA ALA A 53 -48.78 -36.54 63.23
C ALA A 53 -47.32 -36.91 63.52
N TRP A 54 -47.09 -37.78 64.52
CA TRP A 54 -45.75 -38.23 64.87
C TRP A 54 -45.08 -39.07 63.78
N VAL A 55 -45.82 -39.98 63.13
CA VAL A 55 -45.28 -40.78 62.01
C VAL A 55 -44.92 -39.90 60.82
N TRP A 56 -45.77 -38.93 60.46
CA TRP A 56 -45.47 -37.98 59.38
C TRP A 56 -44.30 -37.05 59.72
N PHE A 57 -44.14 -36.66 60.98
CA PHE A 57 -42.99 -35.90 61.45
C PHE A 57 -41.68 -36.68 61.31
N LEU A 58 -41.67 -37.98 61.68
CA LEU A 58 -40.48 -38.81 61.53
C LEU A 58 -40.12 -39.05 60.06
N ALA A 59 -41.13 -39.26 59.21
CA ALA A 59 -40.95 -39.40 57.77
C ALA A 59 -40.35 -38.13 57.13
N SER A 60 -40.88 -36.95 57.47
CA SER A 60 -40.36 -35.68 56.94
C SER A 60 -38.94 -35.39 57.43
N TYR A 61 -38.62 -35.68 58.70
CA TYR A 61 -37.26 -35.55 59.23
C TYR A 61 -36.27 -36.48 58.52
N ALA A 62 -36.65 -37.73 58.25
CA ALA A 62 -35.81 -38.68 57.53
C ALA A 62 -35.50 -38.18 56.11
N ILE A 63 -36.52 -37.71 55.38
CA ILE A 63 -36.37 -37.15 54.03
C ILE A 63 -35.46 -35.91 54.08
N GLN A 64 -35.74 -34.95 54.95
CA GLN A 64 -34.98 -33.70 55.08
C GLN A 64 -33.50 -33.96 55.43
N SER A 65 -33.21 -34.93 56.30
CA SER A 65 -31.84 -35.30 56.64
C SER A 65 -31.06 -35.89 55.45
N SER A 66 -31.75 -36.59 54.56
CA SER A 66 -31.18 -37.19 53.36
C SER A 66 -30.89 -36.14 52.28
N GLU A 67 -31.78 -35.17 52.13
CA GLU A 67 -31.62 -34.03 51.22
C GLU A 67 -30.44 -33.15 51.63
N LEU A 68 -30.30 -32.83 52.92
CA LEU A 68 -29.16 -32.05 53.43
C LEU A 68 -27.82 -32.74 53.17
N LYS A 69 -27.76 -34.08 53.30
CA LYS A 69 -26.56 -34.85 52.97
C LYS A 69 -26.25 -34.80 51.47
N LEU A 70 -27.29 -34.83 50.63
CA LEU A 70 -27.13 -34.75 49.18
C LEU A 70 -26.67 -33.36 48.75
N GLN A 71 -27.28 -32.30 49.29
CA GLN A 71 -26.88 -30.90 49.05
C GLN A 71 -25.43 -30.66 49.46
N ARG A 72 -24.98 -31.19 50.61
CA ARG A 72 -23.56 -31.10 51.02
C ARG A 72 -22.63 -31.81 50.03
N LYS A 73 -23.03 -32.97 49.52
CA LYS A 73 -22.25 -33.70 48.51
C LYS A 73 -22.18 -32.90 47.20
N GLU A 74 -23.28 -32.33 46.77
CA GLU A 74 -23.35 -31.50 45.56
C GLU A 74 -22.49 -30.24 45.70
N LEU A 75 -22.60 -29.51 46.82
CA LEU A 75 -21.74 -28.35 47.11
C LEU A 75 -20.25 -28.71 47.13
N THR A 76 -19.90 -29.90 47.64
CA THR A 76 -18.51 -30.38 47.63
C THR A 76 -18.03 -30.64 46.20
N LEU A 77 -18.87 -31.24 45.36
CA LEU A 77 -18.56 -31.46 43.95
C LEU A 77 -18.46 -30.14 43.17
N GLN A 78 -19.36 -29.18 43.42
CA GLN A 78 -19.32 -27.85 42.82
C GLN A 78 -18.03 -27.10 43.21
N ARG A 79 -17.62 -27.17 44.48
CA ARG A 79 -16.34 -26.59 44.92
C ARG A 79 -15.16 -27.20 44.19
N LYS A 80 -15.10 -28.53 44.07
CA LYS A 80 -14.04 -29.22 43.33
C LYS A 80 -14.02 -28.84 41.85
N ALA A 81 -15.19 -28.70 41.22
CA ALA A 81 -15.31 -28.26 39.84
C ALA A 81 -14.82 -26.81 39.68
N LEU A 82 -15.16 -25.92 40.61
CA LEU A 82 -14.68 -24.53 40.63
C LEU A 82 -13.16 -24.46 40.79
N GLU A 83 -12.58 -25.23 41.71
CA GLU A 83 -11.12 -25.32 41.89
C GLU A 83 -10.43 -25.76 40.61
N THR A 84 -11.00 -26.74 39.90
CA THR A 84 -10.48 -27.21 38.61
C THR A 84 -10.57 -26.11 37.54
N GLN A 85 -11.70 -25.41 37.45
CA GLN A 85 -11.87 -24.29 36.51
C GLN A 85 -10.90 -23.14 36.78
N VAL A 86 -10.62 -22.84 38.06
CA VAL A 86 -9.64 -21.81 38.43
C VAL A 86 -8.25 -22.21 37.96
N GLU A 87 -7.88 -23.49 38.07
CA GLU A 87 -6.58 -23.97 37.61
C GLU A 87 -6.46 -23.94 36.08
N GLU A 88 -7.50 -24.38 35.37
CA GLU A 88 -7.58 -24.26 33.91
C GLU A 88 -7.49 -22.79 33.44
N LEU A 89 -8.16 -21.88 34.16
CA LEU A 89 -8.11 -20.45 33.85
C LEU A 89 -6.71 -19.87 34.06
N LYS A 90 -5.99 -20.26 35.12
CA LYS A 90 -4.59 -19.86 35.31
C LYS A 90 -3.71 -20.32 34.17
N HIS A 91 -3.85 -21.58 33.73
CA HIS A 91 -3.12 -22.10 32.58
C HIS A 91 -3.44 -21.33 31.30
N SER A 92 -4.73 -20.99 31.07
CA SER A 92 -5.15 -20.18 29.93
C SER A 92 -4.54 -18.78 29.96
N VAL A 93 -4.51 -18.12 31.12
CA VAL A 93 -3.89 -16.80 31.28
C VAL A 93 -2.38 -16.86 30.99
N GLN A 94 -1.68 -17.88 31.48
CA GLN A 94 -0.25 -18.08 31.17
C GLN A 94 -0.01 -18.30 29.66
N ALA A 95 -0.86 -19.09 29.00
CA ALA A 95 -0.78 -19.30 27.56
C ALA A 95 -1.04 -18.01 26.77
N GLN A 96 -1.98 -17.18 27.22
CA GLN A 96 -2.25 -15.87 26.63
C GLN A 96 -1.07 -14.91 26.79
N GLN A 97 -0.46 -14.85 27.97
CA GLN A 97 0.74 -14.04 28.22
C GLN A 97 1.91 -14.46 27.33
N GLY A 98 2.13 -15.77 27.17
CA GLY A 98 3.13 -16.29 26.25
C GLY A 98 2.84 -15.93 24.78
N SER A 99 1.56 -15.97 24.39
CA SER A 99 1.13 -15.57 23.04
C SER A 99 1.31 -14.08 22.79
N GLU A 100 1.02 -13.22 23.78
CA GLU A 100 1.22 -11.77 23.71
C GLU A 100 2.71 -11.43 23.56
N LEU A 101 3.59 -12.10 24.32
CA LEU A 101 5.03 -11.93 24.19
C LEU A 101 5.52 -12.31 22.79
N ALA A 102 5.10 -13.46 22.27
CA ALA A 102 5.46 -13.91 20.92
C ALA A 102 4.94 -12.95 19.83
N LEU A 103 3.72 -12.43 19.98
CA LEU A 103 3.17 -11.41 19.08
C LEU A 103 3.97 -10.11 19.11
N LYS A 104 4.42 -9.69 20.29
CA LYS A 104 5.28 -8.51 20.42
C LYS A 104 6.62 -8.70 19.72
N GLU A 105 7.26 -9.86 19.91
CA GLU A 105 8.51 -10.20 19.21
C GLU A 105 8.34 -10.23 17.69
N GLN A 106 7.24 -10.82 17.20
CA GLN A 106 6.91 -10.82 15.77
C GLN A 106 6.68 -9.40 15.23
N SER A 107 5.99 -8.55 15.98
CA SER A 107 5.77 -7.14 15.61
C SER A 107 7.08 -6.37 15.52
N GLU A 108 7.99 -6.56 16.48
CA GLU A 108 9.32 -5.94 16.45
C GLU A 108 10.17 -6.44 15.28
N ALA A 109 10.13 -7.74 14.98
CA ALA A 109 10.82 -8.31 13.82
C ALA A 109 10.28 -7.74 12.50
N LEU A 110 8.96 -7.64 12.37
CA LEU A 110 8.32 -7.05 11.20
C LEU A 110 8.69 -5.57 11.02
N LYS A 111 8.77 -4.81 12.12
CA LYS A 111 9.21 -3.41 12.08
C LYS A 111 10.65 -3.29 11.57
N LYS A 112 11.55 -4.18 12.01
CA LYS A 112 12.94 -4.22 11.52
C LYS A 112 13.01 -4.59 10.03
N GLN A 113 12.18 -5.55 9.59
CA GLN A 113 12.09 -5.90 8.16
C GLN A 113 11.65 -4.70 7.33
N LEU A 114 10.62 -3.97 7.78
CA LEU A 114 10.14 -2.77 7.10
C LEU A 114 11.23 -1.70 6.97
N GLU A 115 12.01 -1.47 8.03
CA GLU A 115 13.12 -0.52 8.01
C GLU A 115 14.21 -0.91 6.99
N ILE A 116 14.57 -2.20 6.93
CA ILE A 116 15.52 -2.72 5.95
C ILE A 116 14.99 -2.53 4.53
N THR A 117 13.72 -2.85 4.30
CA THR A 117 13.07 -2.70 3.00
C THR A 117 13.06 -1.24 2.55
N LEU A 118 12.75 -0.30 3.44
CA LEU A 118 12.80 1.13 3.13
C LEU A 118 14.21 1.58 2.71
N LYS A 119 15.25 1.16 3.45
CA LYS A 119 16.64 1.45 3.08
C LYS A 119 17.03 0.87 1.73
N GLN A 120 16.55 -0.34 1.41
CA GLN A 120 16.77 -0.94 0.08
C GLN A 120 16.08 -0.12 -1.01
N PHE A 121 14.84 0.31 -0.81
CA PHE A 121 14.14 1.15 -1.77
C PHE A 121 14.83 2.51 -2.00
N GLU A 122 15.31 3.17 -0.95
CA GLU A 122 16.09 4.40 -1.07
C GLU A 122 17.38 4.18 -1.87
N GLN A 123 18.08 3.08 -1.59
CA GLN A 123 19.28 2.71 -2.35
C GLN A 123 18.95 2.44 -3.82
N TYR A 124 17.89 1.67 -4.11
CA TYR A 124 17.42 1.47 -5.49
C TYR A 124 17.08 2.79 -6.17
N GLY A 125 16.39 3.71 -5.48
CA GLY A 125 16.09 5.04 -5.99
C GLY A 125 17.35 5.82 -6.34
N SER A 126 18.39 5.77 -5.51
CA SER A 126 19.67 6.45 -5.76
C SER A 126 20.45 5.84 -6.95
N VAL A 127 20.39 4.51 -7.12
CA VAL A 127 21.01 3.80 -8.25
C VAL A 127 20.27 4.15 -9.53
N LEU A 128 18.93 4.15 -9.51
CA LEU A 128 18.11 4.58 -10.65
C LEU A 128 18.39 6.04 -11.00
N ALA A 129 18.49 6.93 -10.00
CA ALA A 129 18.85 8.34 -10.19
C ALA A 129 20.19 8.51 -10.95
N GLY A 130 21.22 7.73 -10.58
CA GLY A 130 22.52 7.72 -11.27
C GLY A 130 22.53 7.03 -12.64
N GLN A 131 21.49 6.28 -12.95
CA GLN A 131 21.33 5.55 -14.21
C GLN A 131 20.52 6.31 -15.26
N HIS A 132 19.93 7.47 -14.93
CA HIS A 132 19.28 8.29 -15.93
C HIS A 132 20.31 8.90 -16.89
N PRO A 133 20.05 8.84 -18.20
CA PRO A 133 20.94 9.48 -19.15
C PRO A 133 20.95 10.98 -18.99
N LYS A 134 22.17 11.51 -18.98
CA LYS A 134 22.45 12.92 -18.82
C LYS A 134 23.32 13.34 -19.99
N PHE A 135 22.73 14.13 -20.87
CA PHE A 135 23.42 14.61 -22.06
C PHE A 135 24.06 15.97 -21.76
N ILE A 136 25.30 16.13 -22.20
CA ILE A 136 26.00 17.42 -22.22
C ILE A 136 26.46 17.71 -23.64
N LEU A 137 26.55 18.99 -23.98
CA LEU A 137 27.24 19.42 -25.18
C LEU A 137 28.74 19.18 -25.00
N TYR A 138 29.35 18.40 -25.88
CA TYR A 138 30.76 18.03 -25.78
C TYR A 138 31.66 18.99 -26.54
N ASP A 139 31.24 19.40 -27.73
CA ASP A 139 31.96 20.32 -28.61
C ASP A 139 31.12 21.56 -28.88
N LEU A 140 31.78 22.66 -29.26
CA LEU A 140 31.09 23.85 -29.76
C LEU A 140 30.28 23.49 -31.01
N PRO A 141 29.04 23.99 -31.12
CA PRO A 141 28.20 23.69 -32.27
C PRO A 141 28.80 24.34 -33.50
N LEU A 142 29.24 23.55 -34.48
CA LEU A 142 29.76 24.01 -35.76
C LEU A 142 28.60 24.32 -36.69
N LEU A 143 28.62 25.50 -37.29
CA LEU A 143 27.62 25.93 -38.25
C LEU A 143 28.26 26.05 -39.63
N LEU A 144 27.71 25.36 -40.61
CA LEU A 144 28.20 25.39 -41.99
C LEU A 144 27.12 25.97 -42.90
N PHE A 145 27.50 27.01 -43.62
CA PHE A 145 26.70 27.55 -44.72
C PHE A 145 27.23 26.99 -46.01
N GLN A 146 26.37 26.31 -46.77
CA GLN A 146 26.66 25.84 -48.11
C GLN A 146 25.71 26.53 -49.07
N CYS A 147 26.21 27.48 -49.85
CA CYS A 147 25.44 28.14 -50.89
C CYS A 147 25.97 27.75 -52.28
N THR A 148 25.07 27.31 -53.16
CA THR A 148 25.37 26.92 -54.53
C THR A 148 24.90 28.02 -55.48
N ARG A 149 25.81 28.50 -56.33
CA ARG A 149 25.53 29.56 -57.30
C ARG A 149 24.72 29.03 -58.48
N LYS A 150 23.77 29.83 -58.97
CA LYS A 150 22.98 29.51 -60.15
C LYS A 150 23.87 29.28 -61.37
N GLY A 151 23.90 28.05 -61.88
CA GLY A 151 24.70 27.66 -63.05
C GLY A 151 26.17 27.33 -62.77
N ALA A 152 26.59 27.20 -61.51
CA ALA A 152 27.90 26.63 -61.18
C ALA A 152 27.86 25.08 -61.28
N PHE A 153 28.92 24.49 -61.84
CA PHE A 153 29.14 23.04 -61.78
C PHE A 153 29.53 22.64 -60.34
N ASP A 154 29.18 21.41 -59.94
CA ASP A 154 29.14 20.78 -58.60
C ASP A 154 30.23 21.08 -57.53
N ASP A 155 31.27 21.87 -57.81
CA ASP A 155 32.44 22.03 -56.93
C ASP A 155 32.63 23.46 -56.37
N ASP A 156 31.76 24.42 -56.72
CA ASP A 156 31.87 25.83 -56.31
C ASP A 156 31.07 26.11 -55.01
N SER A 157 31.25 25.27 -54.00
CA SER A 157 30.63 25.45 -52.68
C SER A 157 31.46 26.40 -51.82
N LEU A 158 30.85 27.51 -51.39
CA LEU A 158 31.49 28.44 -50.45
C LEU A 158 31.24 27.94 -49.03
N TYR A 159 32.28 27.38 -48.39
CA TYR A 159 32.26 27.08 -46.97
C TYR A 159 32.58 28.34 -46.19
N ILE A 160 31.60 28.85 -45.45
CA ILE A 160 31.83 29.88 -44.44
C ILE A 160 32.00 29.16 -43.12
N GLU A 161 33.24 28.93 -42.70
CA GLU A 161 33.51 28.58 -41.31
C GLU A 161 33.24 29.83 -40.45
N PRO A 162 32.36 29.75 -39.44
CA PRO A 162 32.19 30.83 -38.48
C PRO A 162 33.49 30.95 -37.67
N ASP A 163 34.22 32.04 -37.88
CA ASP A 163 35.36 32.40 -37.05
C ASP A 163 34.82 32.73 -35.65
N TYR A 164 35.01 31.82 -34.69
CA TYR A 164 34.52 32.04 -33.31
C TYR A 164 35.42 33.08 -32.63
N PRO A 165 34.83 34.07 -31.95
CA PRO A 165 35.58 35.21 -31.43
C PRO A 165 36.37 34.78 -30.20
N HIS A 166 37.69 34.96 -30.21
CA HIS A 166 38.39 35.25 -28.96
C HIS A 166 38.63 36.75 -28.77
N ASP A 167 38.74 37.48 -29.84
CA ASP A 167 38.60 38.92 -29.98
C ASP A 167 38.70 39.15 -31.50
N ASP A 168 38.22 40.27 -31.97
CA ASP A 168 38.14 40.66 -33.39
C ASP A 168 36.93 40.14 -34.18
N ARG A 169 36.27 41.15 -34.75
CA ARG A 169 35.12 41.08 -35.64
C ARG A 169 35.40 40.10 -36.75
N ILE A 170 34.46 39.17 -37.00
CA ILE A 170 34.33 38.48 -38.29
C ILE A 170 34.46 39.57 -39.36
N GLU A 171 35.54 39.57 -40.12
CA GLU A 171 35.62 40.40 -41.32
C GLU A 171 34.48 39.92 -42.20
N ARG A 172 33.40 40.73 -42.27
CA ARG A 172 32.35 40.59 -43.27
C ARG A 172 33.06 40.40 -44.60
N GLY A 173 33.20 39.16 -45.04
CA GLY A 173 33.71 38.86 -46.37
C GLY A 173 32.90 39.73 -47.32
N ASP A 174 33.61 40.53 -48.12
CA ASP A 174 33.02 41.55 -49.00
C ASP A 174 31.69 41.05 -49.52
N SER A 175 30.63 41.80 -49.19
CA SER A 175 29.24 41.60 -49.57
C SER A 175 29.13 41.42 -51.10
N LYS A 176 29.53 40.26 -51.59
CA LYS A 176 29.33 39.84 -52.97
C LYS A 176 27.87 39.45 -53.05
N ASP A 177 27.19 40.15 -53.94
CA ASP A 177 25.78 40.06 -54.27
C ASP A 177 25.21 38.63 -54.10
N MET A 178 24.57 38.38 -52.94
CA MET A 178 24.01 37.06 -52.60
C MET A 178 22.80 36.69 -53.48
N THR A 179 22.38 37.59 -54.37
CA THR A 179 21.30 37.38 -55.35
C THR A 179 21.61 36.30 -56.39
N GLN A 180 22.86 35.80 -56.43
CA GLN A 180 23.31 34.82 -57.42
C GLN A 180 23.27 33.35 -56.92
N PHE A 181 22.93 33.12 -55.66
CA PHE A 181 22.81 31.77 -55.10
C PHE A 181 21.41 31.21 -55.37
N GLU A 182 21.35 29.98 -55.87
CA GLU A 182 20.10 29.29 -56.17
C GLU A 182 19.62 28.51 -54.94
N TYR A 183 20.58 27.88 -54.24
CA TYR A 183 20.30 27.09 -53.04
C TYR A 183 21.28 27.43 -51.92
N CYS A 184 20.77 27.57 -50.70
CA CYS A 184 21.59 27.69 -49.49
C CYS A 184 21.09 26.69 -48.46
N ASN A 185 21.96 25.78 -48.04
CA ASN A 185 21.75 24.88 -46.93
C ASN A 185 22.50 25.40 -45.71
N VAL A 186 21.85 25.30 -44.55
CA VAL A 186 22.47 25.55 -43.27
C VAL A 186 22.56 24.22 -42.55
N ASP A 187 23.79 23.76 -42.33
CA ASP A 187 24.08 22.55 -41.58
C ASP A 187 24.57 22.97 -40.19
N LEU A 188 23.85 22.55 -39.15
CA LEU A 188 24.26 22.72 -37.77
C LEU A 188 24.71 21.38 -37.20
N MET A 189 25.99 21.31 -36.85
CA MET A 189 26.65 20.11 -36.37
C MET A 189 27.07 20.28 -34.92
N PHE A 190 26.66 19.37 -34.04
CA PHE A 190 27.18 19.34 -32.68
C PHE A 190 27.25 17.93 -32.11
N THR A 191 28.12 17.76 -31.11
CA THR A 191 28.32 16.50 -30.43
C THR A 191 27.67 16.53 -29.05
N LEU A 192 26.73 15.62 -28.80
CA LEU A 192 26.28 15.34 -27.44
C LEU A 192 27.07 14.17 -26.86
N LYS A 193 27.47 14.28 -25.60
CA LYS A 193 28.03 13.18 -24.84
C LYS A 193 27.05 12.76 -23.74
N ASN A 194 26.75 11.48 -23.66
CA ASN A 194 26.05 10.94 -22.51
C ASN A 194 27.04 10.71 -21.36
N ILE A 195 26.80 11.34 -20.21
CA ILE A 195 27.63 11.25 -19.01
C ILE A 195 26.98 10.46 -17.86
N GLY A 196 25.79 9.89 -18.08
CA GLY A 196 25.10 9.07 -17.08
C GLY A 196 24.33 7.93 -17.74
N GLY A 197 24.20 6.77 -17.09
CA GLY A 197 23.39 5.66 -17.61
C GLY A 197 23.85 5.04 -18.95
N ASN A 198 23.47 3.78 -19.18
CA ASN A 198 23.62 3.14 -20.49
C ASN A 198 22.32 3.35 -21.28
N CYS A 199 22.31 4.32 -22.20
CA CYS A 199 21.16 4.56 -23.08
C CYS A 199 21.51 4.37 -24.55
N SER A 200 20.51 3.97 -25.33
CA SER A 200 20.56 4.02 -26.80
C SER A 200 19.60 5.12 -27.27
N LEU A 201 20.13 6.11 -27.98
CA LEU A 201 19.33 7.20 -28.52
C LEU A 201 18.60 6.70 -29.76
N LYS A 202 17.28 6.85 -29.79
CA LYS A 202 16.43 6.37 -30.89
C LYS A 202 16.17 7.44 -31.92
N HIS A 203 15.82 8.64 -31.46
CA HIS A 203 15.43 9.74 -32.35
C HIS A 203 15.63 11.07 -31.64
N ILE A 204 15.87 12.12 -32.43
CA ILE A 204 15.97 13.50 -31.94
C ILE A 204 14.96 14.34 -32.71
N VAL A 205 14.20 15.14 -31.96
CA VAL A 205 13.30 16.14 -32.53
C VAL A 205 13.72 17.50 -32.03
N ILE A 206 13.76 18.48 -32.93
CA ILE A 206 13.80 19.89 -32.54
C ILE A 206 12.37 20.41 -32.51
N LEU A 207 12.02 21.06 -31.42
CA LEU A 207 10.77 21.79 -31.30
C LEU A 207 11.05 23.26 -31.56
N ASP A 208 10.37 23.81 -32.57
CA ASP A 208 10.30 25.25 -32.80
C ASP A 208 9.42 25.95 -31.74
N ARG A 209 9.39 27.28 -31.70
CA ARG A 209 8.52 28.11 -30.84
C ARG A 209 7.04 27.71 -30.91
N ASN A 210 6.60 27.23 -32.07
CA ASN A 210 5.23 26.75 -32.30
C ASN A 210 5.04 25.26 -31.98
N SER A 211 6.04 24.61 -31.37
CA SER A 211 6.08 23.16 -31.11
C SER A 211 6.00 22.29 -32.38
N ASN A 212 6.36 22.84 -33.54
CA ASN A 212 6.51 22.06 -34.75
C ASN A 212 7.74 21.16 -34.64
N GLU A 213 7.58 19.89 -34.98
CA GLU A 213 8.65 18.90 -34.92
C GLU A 213 9.49 18.95 -36.20
N ILE A 214 10.78 19.23 -36.06
CA ILE A 214 11.77 19.09 -37.13
C ILE A 214 12.59 17.85 -36.81
N SER A 215 12.47 16.83 -37.68
CA SER A 215 13.23 15.59 -37.54
C SER A 215 14.70 15.84 -37.88
N VAL A 216 15.60 15.35 -37.04
CA VAL A 216 17.04 15.55 -37.21
C VAL A 216 17.72 14.20 -37.42
N THR A 217 18.72 14.16 -38.29
CA THR A 217 19.56 12.97 -38.43
C THR A 217 20.65 12.98 -37.36
N ALA A 218 20.68 11.95 -36.54
CA ALA A 218 21.70 11.76 -35.51
C ALA A 218 22.44 10.45 -35.74
N ASN A 219 23.76 10.51 -35.77
CA ASN A 219 24.63 9.34 -35.87
C ASN A 219 25.29 9.08 -34.52
N GLN A 220 25.08 7.89 -33.96
CA GLN A 220 25.69 7.48 -32.69
C GLN A 220 27.02 6.76 -32.94
N LYS A 221 28.06 7.16 -32.20
CA LYS A 221 29.33 6.42 -32.11
C LYS A 221 29.76 6.37 -30.64
N ASN A 222 29.65 5.20 -30.02
CA ASN A 222 29.87 5.00 -28.58
C ASN A 222 28.94 5.92 -27.75
N ASP A 223 29.50 6.69 -26.81
CA ASP A 223 28.78 7.62 -25.93
C ASP A 223 28.59 9.02 -26.56
N TYR A 224 29.02 9.18 -27.82
CA TYR A 224 28.96 10.42 -28.57
C TYR A 224 27.87 10.36 -29.64
N PHE A 225 27.06 11.39 -29.70
CA PHE A 225 25.99 11.55 -30.69
C PHE A 225 26.33 12.75 -31.55
N TYR A 226 26.62 12.49 -32.82
CA TYR A 226 26.85 13.52 -33.82
C TYR A 226 25.52 13.88 -34.45
N ILE A 227 25.10 15.11 -34.22
CA ILE A 227 23.81 15.60 -34.66
C ILE A 227 24.08 16.55 -35.82
N ASN A 228 23.48 16.28 -36.97
CA ASN A 228 23.50 17.19 -38.11
C ASN A 228 22.07 17.63 -38.42
N ILE A 229 21.81 18.92 -38.27
CA ILE A 229 20.54 19.55 -38.58
C ILE A 229 20.72 20.25 -39.92
N GLN A 230 20.13 19.65 -40.94
CA GLN A 230 20.05 20.27 -42.26
C GLN A 230 18.73 21.03 -42.36
N VAL A 231 18.81 22.34 -42.54
CA VAL A 231 17.65 23.20 -42.71
C VAL A 231 17.44 23.47 -44.21
N ASP A 232 16.34 22.96 -44.76
CA ASP A 232 15.99 23.15 -46.18
C ASP A 232 15.52 24.60 -46.45
N GLN A 233 16.08 25.18 -47.49
CA GLN A 233 15.82 26.54 -47.97
C GLN A 233 14.35 26.81 -48.34
N SER A 234 13.55 25.79 -48.64
CA SER A 234 12.12 25.97 -48.98
C SER A 234 11.33 26.73 -47.90
N LEU A 235 11.80 26.68 -46.65
CA LEU A 235 11.24 27.42 -45.51
C LEU A 235 11.61 28.92 -45.51
N TYR A 236 12.61 29.34 -46.29
CA TYR A 236 13.29 30.64 -46.16
C TYR A 236 13.51 31.39 -47.49
N SER A 237 12.72 31.10 -48.52
CA SER A 237 12.85 31.67 -49.88
C SER A 237 12.92 33.20 -49.99
N ASN A 238 12.59 33.94 -48.92
CA ASN A 238 12.63 35.40 -48.85
C ASN A 238 13.84 35.99 -48.10
N ILE A 239 14.76 35.17 -47.57
CA ILE A 239 15.89 35.62 -46.73
C ILE A 239 17.19 35.56 -47.53
N ILE A 240 17.42 36.55 -48.41
CA ILE A 240 18.66 36.66 -49.23
C ILE A 240 19.65 37.68 -48.63
N ASN A 241 19.29 38.36 -47.53
CA ASN A 241 20.19 39.31 -46.90
C ASN A 241 20.99 38.64 -45.77
N SER A 242 22.32 38.67 -45.85
CA SER A 242 23.26 38.11 -44.87
C SER A 242 22.94 38.52 -43.43
N ASP A 243 22.55 39.78 -43.20
CA ASP A 243 22.19 40.28 -41.86
C ASP A 243 20.98 39.53 -41.26
N LYS A 244 20.03 39.11 -42.10
CA LYS A 244 18.85 38.36 -41.64
C LYS A 244 19.15 36.89 -41.37
N VAL A 245 20.23 36.35 -41.92
CA VAL A 245 20.66 34.97 -41.64
C VAL A 245 21.15 34.88 -40.21
N TYR A 246 21.94 35.85 -39.74
CA TYR A 246 22.38 35.89 -38.34
C TYR A 246 21.23 36.04 -37.35
N ASP A 247 20.27 36.92 -37.62
CA ASP A 247 19.06 37.07 -36.80
C ASP A 247 18.25 35.77 -36.77
N LEU A 248 18.18 35.05 -37.90
CA LEU A 248 17.49 33.77 -37.98
C LEU A 248 18.18 32.71 -37.11
N LEU A 249 19.50 32.60 -37.19
CA LEU A 249 20.28 31.67 -36.37
C LEU A 249 20.11 31.99 -34.90
N ASP A 250 20.28 33.25 -34.50
CA ASP A 250 20.12 33.65 -33.11
C ASP A 250 18.69 33.33 -32.63
N SER A 251 17.68 33.53 -33.49
CA SER A 251 16.30 33.17 -33.18
C SER A 251 16.07 31.66 -33.04
N LEU A 252 16.79 30.84 -33.81
CA LEU A 252 16.77 29.38 -33.77
C LEU A 252 17.44 28.88 -32.49
N PHE A 253 18.64 29.36 -32.18
CA PHE A 253 19.43 28.93 -31.02
C PHE A 253 18.87 29.43 -29.69
N SER A 254 18.36 30.65 -29.64
CA SER A 254 17.84 31.28 -28.40
C SER A 254 16.62 30.56 -27.81
N ASN A 255 15.92 29.73 -28.59
CA ASN A 255 14.71 29.02 -28.17
C ASN A 255 14.67 27.57 -28.61
N MET A 256 15.81 26.99 -29.03
CA MET A 256 15.84 25.61 -29.49
C MET A 256 15.53 24.67 -28.34
N GLN A 257 14.45 23.90 -28.45
CA GLN A 257 14.20 22.77 -27.57
C GLN A 257 14.55 21.48 -28.29
N LEU A 258 15.47 20.74 -27.70
CA LEU A 258 15.89 19.44 -28.19
C LEU A 258 15.16 18.36 -27.40
N LYS A 259 14.24 17.65 -28.05
CA LYS A 259 13.57 16.50 -27.49
C LYS A 259 14.33 15.23 -27.88
N LEU A 260 14.99 14.64 -26.89
CA LEU A 260 15.78 13.42 -27.05
C LEU A 260 14.93 12.21 -26.69
N PHE A 261 14.71 11.33 -27.66
CA PHE A 261 14.05 10.03 -27.43
C PHE A 261 15.11 8.96 -27.29
N TYR A 262 15.15 8.30 -26.14
CA TYR A 262 16.15 7.29 -25.83
C TYR A 262 15.51 6.09 -25.13
N SER A 263 16.14 4.93 -25.26
CA SER A 263 15.83 3.74 -24.48
C SER A 263 16.87 3.51 -23.40
N TYR A 264 16.39 3.20 -22.21
CA TYR A 264 17.18 2.80 -21.05
C TYR A 264 16.67 1.43 -20.56
N GLY A 265 17.45 0.37 -20.79
CA GLY A 265 16.97 -1.00 -20.59
C GLY A 265 15.78 -1.32 -21.51
N GLU A 266 14.65 -1.74 -20.92
CA GLU A 266 13.42 -2.06 -21.65
C GLU A 266 12.46 -0.85 -21.82
N THR A 267 12.73 0.26 -21.12
CA THR A 267 11.86 1.44 -21.18
C THR A 267 12.32 2.41 -22.26
N SER A 268 11.36 2.97 -23.00
CA SER A 268 11.60 4.09 -23.92
C SER A 268 11.01 5.35 -23.29
N THR A 269 11.82 6.39 -23.19
CA THR A 269 11.44 7.67 -22.57
C THR A 269 11.93 8.83 -23.43
N SER A 270 11.46 10.04 -23.14
CA SER A 270 11.94 11.24 -23.81
C SER A 270 12.14 12.37 -22.83
N ASP A 271 13.26 13.07 -22.96
CA ASP A 271 13.53 14.30 -22.22
C ASP A 271 13.59 15.49 -23.17
N ILE A 272 13.20 16.65 -22.66
CA ILE A 272 13.32 17.92 -23.37
C ILE A 272 14.49 18.69 -22.74
N TYR A 273 15.40 19.13 -23.59
CA TYR A 273 16.53 19.97 -23.22
C TYR A 273 16.39 21.33 -23.89
N LEU A 274 16.55 22.38 -23.11
CA LEU A 274 16.59 23.76 -23.58
C LEU A 274 18.05 24.13 -23.85
N LEU A 275 18.35 24.56 -25.07
CA LEU A 275 19.64 25.17 -25.35
C LEU A 275 19.65 26.59 -24.77
N SER A 276 20.48 26.80 -23.76
CA SER A 276 20.69 28.09 -23.13
C SER A 276 22.03 28.66 -23.60
N ASN A 277 21.99 29.87 -24.16
CA ASN A 277 23.18 30.64 -24.48
C ASN A 277 23.53 31.53 -23.28
N ASN A 278 24.67 31.26 -22.63
CA ASN A 278 25.23 32.07 -21.56
C ASN A 278 26.51 32.76 -22.04
N HIS A 279 27.00 33.77 -21.30
CA HIS A 279 28.27 34.44 -21.63
C HIS A 279 29.47 33.48 -21.74
N ASP A 280 29.40 32.32 -21.08
CA ASP A 280 30.44 31.28 -21.08
C ASP A 280 30.22 30.20 -22.17
N GLY A 281 29.19 30.33 -23.02
CA GLY A 281 28.88 29.42 -24.11
C GLY A 281 27.49 28.77 -24.02
N TYR A 282 27.29 27.72 -24.83
CA TYR A 282 26.01 27.01 -24.95
C TYR A 282 25.93 25.83 -23.96
N THR A 283 24.83 25.74 -23.22
CA THR A 283 24.56 24.62 -22.31
C THR A 283 23.15 24.06 -22.52
N PHE A 284 22.98 22.75 -22.39
CA PHE A 284 21.66 22.13 -22.39
C PHE A 284 21.14 22.00 -20.96
N ILE A 285 20.02 22.65 -20.67
CA ILE A 285 19.32 22.56 -19.39
C ILE A 285 18.10 21.68 -19.59
N LYS A 286 18.00 20.57 -18.85
CA LYS A 286 16.81 19.71 -18.89
C LYS A 286 15.59 20.53 -18.44
N ALA A 287 14.58 20.64 -19.30
CA ALA A 287 13.32 21.28 -18.94
C ALA A 287 12.61 20.44 -17.87
N GLN A 288 12.17 21.08 -16.79
CA GLN A 288 11.29 20.42 -15.81
C GLN A 288 9.91 20.26 -16.48
N GLN A 289 9.48 19.00 -16.63
CA GLN A 289 8.11 18.67 -17.03
C GLN A 289 7.14 18.88 -15.86
#